data_AF-A0A559REU8-F1
#
_entry.id   AF-A0A559REU8-F1
#
_cell.length_a   1.000
_cell.length_b   1.000
_cell.length_c   1.000
_cell.angle_alpha   90.00
_cell.angle_beta   90.00
_cell.angle_gamma   90.00
#
_symmetry.space_group_name_H-M   'P 1'
#
loop_
_entity.id
_entity.type
_entity.pdbx_description
1 polymer ?
#
loop_
_entity_poly.entity_id
_entity_poly.type
_entity_poly.pdbx_seq_one_letter_code
_entity_poly.pdbx_strand_id
1 'polypeptide(L)'
;MIWFCVFGLNAQIQSIQLPKGEDAISISKSSITPIYSIYVDKNESIYLEDEAIALSDLAKTLAYNRSQLEELQKFQVIIFLYIDQSVKYTIVDKIKTELASANFYNLVFKTNTIKDKDIVSGFSIKNHQSFFHIEDLKKVLTKKEETKNKRYNDSIAKLSKEDSDSFLMFPPPPPPPVDEMFELGYRIYTNQQEVIDEVLEGKTYNKFVLSNSGLKYGKNIIKITDNAQFIEIINTKDFAFISFDPALTYTNYFKFITLHRQLSKKGWVTKPYLELSNEIIKIHKKANIKF
;
A
#
# COMPACT_ATOMS: atom_id res chain seq x y z
N MET A 1 -20.96 17.22 -42.50
CA MET A 1 -19.69 17.12 -43.27
C MET A 1 -18.58 17.51 -42.32
N ILE A 2 -17.53 16.69 -42.28
CA ILE A 2 -16.60 16.52 -41.15
C ILE A 2 -15.70 17.74 -40.95
N TRP A 3 -15.67 18.28 -39.73
CA TRP A 3 -14.68 19.27 -39.29
C TRP A 3 -13.54 18.49 -38.60
N PHE A 4 -12.47 18.22 -39.34
CA PHE A 4 -11.28 17.58 -38.78
C PHE A 4 -10.45 18.61 -38.01
N CYS A 5 -10.24 18.35 -36.72
CA CYS A 5 -9.36 19.09 -35.85
C CYS A 5 -7.91 18.97 -36.35
N VAL A 6 -7.33 20.08 -36.83
CA VAL A 6 -5.88 20.20 -37.07
C VAL A 6 -5.25 20.83 -35.82
N PHE A 7 -5.06 20.03 -34.78
CA PHE A 7 -4.20 20.36 -33.64
C PHE A 7 -3.44 19.12 -33.22
N GLY A 8 -2.34 18.80 -33.94
CA GLY A 8 -1.57 17.59 -33.63
C GLY A 8 -0.18 17.48 -34.26
N LEU A 9 0.44 18.57 -34.73
CA LEU A 9 1.72 18.50 -35.47
C LEU A 9 2.92 19.17 -34.79
N ASN A 10 2.78 19.73 -33.59
CA ASN A 10 3.91 20.38 -32.89
C ASN A 10 4.65 19.48 -31.87
N ALA A 11 4.43 18.16 -31.87
CA ALA A 11 5.06 17.25 -30.91
C ALA A 11 6.33 16.53 -31.43
N GLN A 12 6.77 16.79 -32.67
CA GLN A 12 7.90 16.07 -33.26
C GLN A 12 9.12 16.98 -33.44
N ILE A 13 10.05 16.90 -32.48
CA ILE A 13 11.38 17.52 -32.58
C ILE A 13 12.14 16.79 -33.71
N GLN A 14 12.72 17.54 -34.66
CA GLN A 14 13.33 17.00 -35.89
C GLN A 14 14.52 16.05 -35.67
N SER A 15 15.19 16.10 -34.52
CA SER A 15 16.15 15.07 -34.12
C SER A 15 16.36 15.10 -32.60
N ILE A 16 16.31 13.93 -31.97
CA ILE A 16 16.65 13.76 -30.55
C ILE A 16 18.14 13.45 -30.49
N GLN A 17 18.92 14.30 -29.84
CA GLN A 17 20.27 13.93 -29.44
C GLN A 17 20.17 12.98 -28.25
N LEU A 18 20.64 11.74 -28.43
CA LEU A 18 20.68 10.79 -27.33
C LEU A 18 21.72 11.28 -26.31
N PRO A 19 21.36 11.42 -25.02
CA PRO A 19 22.34 11.73 -24.00
C PRO A 19 23.38 10.60 -23.95
N LYS A 20 24.64 10.96 -23.77
CA LYS A 20 25.70 9.98 -23.51
C LYS A 20 25.38 9.31 -22.18
N GLY A 21 25.27 7.99 -22.17
CA GLY A 21 24.99 7.24 -20.96
C GLY A 21 26.11 7.47 -19.93
N GLU A 22 25.75 7.91 -18.73
CA GLU A 22 26.66 7.96 -17.58
C GLU A 22 26.69 6.58 -16.89
N ASP A 23 27.87 6.15 -16.42
CA ASP A 23 28.04 4.85 -15.73
C ASP A 23 27.31 4.78 -14.37
N ALA A 24 26.98 5.94 -13.81
CA ALA A 24 26.24 6.11 -12.56
C ALA A 24 25.17 7.20 -12.72
N ILE A 25 23.90 6.81 -12.60
CA ILE A 25 22.79 7.76 -12.61
C ILE A 25 22.78 8.48 -11.27
N SER A 26 23.18 9.76 -11.24
CA SER A 26 22.96 10.60 -10.06
C SER A 26 21.48 11.01 -10.01
N ILE A 27 20.78 10.64 -8.94
CA ILE A 27 19.39 11.04 -8.74
C ILE A 27 19.41 12.50 -8.29
N SER A 28 19.12 13.42 -9.20
CA SER A 28 18.99 14.83 -8.82
C SER A 28 17.87 15.01 -7.81
N LYS A 29 18.12 15.75 -6.73
CA LYS A 29 17.06 16.21 -5.80
C LYS A 29 16.03 17.12 -6.49
N SER A 30 16.32 17.60 -7.71
CA SER A 30 15.39 18.33 -8.58
C SER A 30 14.65 17.44 -9.60
N SER A 31 14.74 16.10 -9.47
CA SER A 31 13.94 15.19 -10.30
C SER A 31 12.44 15.46 -10.13
N ILE A 32 11.68 15.28 -11.21
CA ILE A 32 10.20 15.42 -11.21
C ILE A 32 9.56 14.53 -10.12
N THR A 33 10.16 13.38 -9.81
CA THR A 33 9.69 12.42 -8.82
C THR A 33 10.70 12.28 -7.69
N PRO A 34 10.47 12.90 -6.52
CA PRO A 34 11.37 12.81 -5.37
C PRO A 34 11.54 11.36 -4.90
N ILE A 35 12.79 10.97 -4.63
CA ILE A 35 13.14 9.64 -4.14
C ILE A 35 13.85 9.80 -2.79
N TYR A 36 13.44 9.00 -1.81
CA TYR A 36 14.20 8.81 -0.57
C TYR A 36 14.65 7.36 -0.43
N SER A 37 15.89 7.14 -0.02
CA SER A 37 16.47 5.81 0.17
C SER A 37 16.57 5.48 1.66
N ILE A 38 16.07 4.31 2.05
CA ILE A 38 16.20 3.77 3.39
C ILE A 38 17.04 2.51 3.33
N TYR A 39 18.09 2.47 4.15
CA TYR A 39 18.97 1.33 4.28
C TYR A 39 18.77 0.67 5.65
N VAL A 40 18.74 -0.65 5.67
CA VAL A 40 18.72 -1.45 6.90
C VAL A 40 19.85 -2.45 6.84
N ASP A 41 20.83 -2.29 7.72
CA ASP A 41 21.99 -3.17 7.76
C ASP A 41 21.70 -4.48 8.51
N LYS A 42 22.66 -5.41 8.46
CA LYS A 42 22.59 -6.71 9.16
C LYS A 42 22.47 -6.60 10.69
N ASN A 43 22.83 -5.45 11.27
CA ASN A 43 22.71 -5.18 12.70
C ASN A 43 21.36 -4.52 13.03
N GLU A 44 20.46 -4.43 12.05
CA GLU A 44 19.15 -3.78 12.15
C GLU A 44 19.24 -2.25 12.38
N SER A 45 20.38 -1.63 12.05
CA SER A 45 20.53 -0.17 12.05
C SER A 45 19.86 0.41 10.82
N ILE A 46 19.13 1.52 11.00
CA ILE A 46 18.35 2.17 9.94
C ILE A 46 19.05 3.47 9.53
N TYR A 47 19.17 3.69 8.23
CA TYR A 47 19.73 4.91 7.66
C TYR A 47 18.73 5.51 6.67
N LEU A 48 18.60 6.83 6.67
CA LEU A 48 17.90 7.60 5.65
C LEU A 48 18.96 8.33 4.82
N GLU A 49 19.03 8.00 3.54
CA GLU A 49 20.20 8.30 2.70
C GLU A 49 21.48 7.79 3.38
N ASP A 50 22.37 8.69 3.77
CA ASP A 50 23.67 8.38 4.40
C ASP A 50 23.66 8.61 5.93
N GLU A 51 22.53 9.01 6.52
CA GLU A 51 22.43 9.37 7.93
C GLU A 51 21.70 8.31 8.75
N ALA A 52 22.31 7.89 9.87
CA ALA A 52 21.68 6.99 10.82
C ALA A 52 20.45 7.66 11.46
N ILE A 53 19.33 6.94 11.51
CA ILE A 53 18.06 7.46 12.01
C ILE A 53 17.39 6.46 12.94
N ALA A 54 16.84 6.94 14.06
CA ALA A 54 15.99 6.14 14.91
C ALA A 54 14.65 5.88 14.22
N LEU A 55 14.13 4.65 14.33
CA LEU A 55 12.84 4.27 13.74
C LEU A 55 11.72 5.25 14.12
N SER A 56 11.68 5.73 15.37
CA SER A 56 10.67 6.67 15.89
C SER A 56 10.70 8.05 15.25
N ASP A 57 11.80 8.41 14.60
CA ASP A 57 11.99 9.71 13.96
C ASP A 57 11.83 9.63 12.44
N LEU A 58 11.81 8.42 11.86
CA LEU A 58 11.72 8.19 10.43
C LEU A 58 10.52 8.89 9.78
N ALA A 59 9.32 8.69 10.34
CA ALA A 59 8.09 9.30 9.82
C ALA A 59 8.14 10.84 9.87
N LYS A 60 8.65 11.41 10.97
CA LYS A 60 8.74 12.86 11.17
C LYS A 60 9.74 13.49 10.20
N THR A 61 10.92 12.90 10.07
CA THR A 61 11.97 13.38 9.18
C THR A 61 11.51 13.34 7.72
N LEU A 62 10.88 12.24 7.29
CA LEU A 62 10.35 12.14 5.93
C LEU A 62 9.19 13.11 5.67
N ALA A 63 8.29 13.30 6.65
CA ALA A 63 7.21 14.27 6.53
C ALA A 63 7.74 15.70 6.40
N TYR A 64 8.76 16.05 7.17
CA TYR A 64 9.46 17.34 7.06
C TYR A 64 10.14 17.48 5.70
N ASN A 65 10.88 16.47 5.23
CA ASN A 65 11.53 16.52 3.92
C ASN A 65 10.49 16.69 2.79
N ARG A 66 9.35 16.00 2.87
CA ARG A 66 8.24 16.18 1.93
C ARG A 66 7.61 17.57 1.99
N SER A 67 7.54 18.21 3.15
CA SER A 67 6.96 19.56 3.25
C SER A 67 7.79 20.61 2.51
N GLN A 68 9.09 20.35 2.28
CA GLN A 68 9.98 21.23 1.52
C GLN A 68 9.84 21.10 0.00
N LEU A 69 9.07 20.12 -0.49
CA LEU A 69 8.87 19.88 -1.92
C LEU A 69 7.75 20.76 -2.49
N GLU A 70 7.73 20.93 -3.82
CA GLU A 70 6.61 21.57 -4.52
C GLU A 70 5.33 20.72 -4.41
N GLU A 71 4.15 21.35 -4.45
CA GLU A 71 2.86 20.66 -4.25
C GLU A 71 2.67 19.42 -5.14
N LEU A 72 3.02 19.51 -6.42
CA LEU A 72 2.91 18.38 -7.36
C LEU A 72 3.84 17.21 -7.01
N GLN A 73 5.00 17.50 -6.42
CA GLN A 73 6.00 16.51 -6.05
C GLN A 73 5.64 15.78 -4.75
N LYS A 74 4.91 16.42 -3.82
CA LYS A 74 4.52 15.83 -2.53
C LYS A 74 3.76 14.52 -2.69
N PHE A 75 2.96 14.37 -3.75
CA PHE A 75 2.15 13.18 -4.01
C PHE A 75 2.90 12.07 -4.75
N GLN A 76 4.08 12.35 -5.29
CA GLN A 76 4.83 11.45 -6.16
C GLN A 76 6.05 10.83 -5.47
N VAL A 77 6.26 11.08 -4.18
CA VAL A 77 7.45 10.59 -3.48
C VAL A 77 7.52 9.05 -3.53
N ILE A 78 8.69 8.54 -3.91
CA ILE A 78 9.02 7.11 -3.92
C ILE A 78 10.03 6.82 -2.82
N ILE A 79 9.82 5.74 -2.06
CA ILE A 79 10.75 5.26 -1.06
C ILE A 79 11.45 4.01 -1.59
N PHE A 80 12.78 4.06 -1.68
CA PHE A 80 13.61 2.90 -1.96
C PHE A 80 13.98 2.22 -0.65
N LEU A 81 13.81 0.90 -0.61
CA LEU A 81 14.14 0.07 0.54
C LEU A 81 15.30 -0.87 0.19
N TYR A 82 16.45 -0.64 0.81
CA TYR A 82 17.64 -1.48 0.74
C TYR A 82 17.81 -2.21 2.06
N ILE A 83 17.46 -3.49 2.11
CA ILE A 83 17.36 -4.23 3.36
C ILE A 83 18.26 -5.46 3.29
N ASP A 84 19.13 -5.63 4.28
CA ASP A 84 19.94 -6.83 4.40
C ASP A 84 19.05 -8.08 4.53
N GLN A 85 19.45 -9.15 3.83
CA GLN A 85 18.68 -10.39 3.72
C GLN A 85 18.38 -11.07 5.06
N SER A 86 19.25 -10.87 6.05
CA SER A 86 19.16 -11.51 7.36
C SER A 86 18.28 -10.76 8.37
N VAL A 87 17.92 -9.51 8.08
CA VAL A 87 17.11 -8.65 8.95
C VAL A 87 15.78 -9.32 9.28
N LYS A 88 15.36 -9.22 10.54
CA LYS A 88 14.03 -9.69 10.94
C LYS A 88 12.95 -8.85 10.25
N TYR A 89 11.94 -9.53 9.71
CA TYR A 89 10.82 -8.87 9.06
C TYR A 89 10.07 -7.93 10.03
N THR A 90 10.12 -8.16 11.33
CA THR A 90 9.55 -7.24 12.33
C THR A 90 10.12 -5.82 12.24
N ILE A 91 11.37 -5.64 11.82
CA ILE A 91 11.96 -4.31 11.58
C ILE A 91 11.36 -3.70 10.31
N VAL A 92 11.27 -4.49 9.24
CA VAL A 92 10.68 -4.08 7.95
C VAL A 92 9.22 -3.69 8.11
N ASP A 93 8.46 -4.46 8.88
CA ASP A 93 7.04 -4.22 9.20
C ASP A 93 6.86 -2.90 9.95
N LYS A 94 7.75 -2.60 10.90
CA LYS A 94 7.75 -1.29 11.59
C LYS A 94 8.13 -0.14 10.67
N ILE A 95 9.12 -0.31 9.79
CA ILE A 95 9.45 0.72 8.78
C ILE A 95 8.26 0.99 7.88
N LYS A 96 7.61 -0.06 7.35
CA LYS A 96 6.37 0.06 6.59
C LYS A 96 5.28 0.80 7.39
N THR A 97 5.22 0.56 8.70
CA THR A 97 4.31 1.27 9.61
C THR A 97 4.57 2.78 9.65
N GLU A 98 5.80 3.17 9.95
CA GLU A 98 6.21 4.58 10.01
C GLU A 98 6.03 5.29 8.65
N LEU A 99 6.31 4.60 7.55
CA LEU A 99 6.14 5.16 6.22
C LEU A 99 4.67 5.45 5.89
N ALA A 100 3.77 4.51 6.16
CA ALA A 100 2.36 4.74 5.87
C ALA A 100 1.71 5.70 6.88
N SER A 101 2.19 5.79 8.13
CA SER A 101 1.74 6.83 9.08
C SER A 101 2.07 8.24 8.58
N ALA A 102 3.16 8.39 7.81
CA ALA A 102 3.54 9.64 7.15
C ALA A 102 3.01 9.77 5.71
N ASN A 103 2.05 8.94 5.28
CA ASN A 103 1.47 8.96 3.93
C ASN A 103 2.48 8.65 2.79
N PHE A 104 3.46 7.78 3.03
CA PHE A 104 4.35 7.26 1.99
C PHE A 104 3.91 5.85 1.54
N TYR A 105 3.37 5.78 0.33
CA TYR A 105 2.75 4.56 -0.20
C TYR A 105 3.53 3.91 -1.35
N ASN A 106 4.43 4.63 -2.02
CA ASN A 106 5.14 4.06 -3.15
C ASN A 106 6.47 3.49 -2.67
N LEU A 107 6.51 2.17 -2.43
CA LEU A 107 7.73 1.49 -1.98
C LEU A 107 8.34 0.70 -3.13
N VAL A 108 9.67 0.76 -3.24
CA VAL A 108 10.44 -0.07 -4.15
C VAL A 108 11.50 -0.80 -3.36
N PHE A 109 11.36 -2.12 -3.21
CA PHE A 109 12.41 -2.94 -2.65
C PHE A 109 13.51 -3.12 -3.70
N LYS A 110 14.72 -2.70 -3.35
CA LYS A 110 15.91 -2.77 -4.19
C LYS A 110 16.74 -3.99 -3.79
N THR A 111 17.30 -4.67 -4.78
CA THR A 111 17.98 -5.98 -4.59
C THR A 111 19.47 -5.96 -4.96
N ASN A 112 20.02 -4.78 -5.26
CA ASN A 112 21.39 -4.57 -5.75
C ASN A 112 21.79 -5.44 -6.96
N THR A 113 20.83 -5.77 -7.82
CA THR A 113 21.04 -6.42 -9.11
C THR A 113 21.44 -5.41 -10.19
N ILE A 114 22.05 -5.85 -11.30
CA ILE A 114 22.40 -4.97 -12.44
C ILE A 114 21.17 -4.21 -12.98
N LYS A 115 19.96 -4.77 -12.81
CA LYS A 115 18.70 -4.10 -13.14
C LYS A 115 18.46 -2.87 -12.27
N ASP A 116 18.87 -2.88 -10.99
CA ASP A 116 18.71 -1.78 -10.01
C ASP A 116 19.42 -0.47 -10.41
N LYS A 117 20.25 -0.47 -11.47
CA LYS A 117 20.74 0.74 -12.13
C LYS A 117 19.64 1.53 -12.83
N ASP A 118 18.58 0.87 -13.29
CA ASP A 118 17.36 1.53 -13.75
C ASP A 118 16.59 2.01 -12.51
N ILE A 119 16.37 3.33 -12.38
CA ILE A 119 15.63 3.95 -11.27
C ILE A 119 14.28 3.25 -11.05
N VAL A 120 13.61 2.84 -12.13
CA VAL A 120 12.27 2.24 -12.07
C VAL A 120 12.28 0.74 -11.81
N SER A 121 13.45 0.11 -11.83
CA SER A 121 13.58 -1.32 -11.53
C SER A 121 13.54 -1.59 -10.01
N GLY A 122 13.15 -2.81 -9.66
CA GLY A 122 12.95 -3.24 -8.28
C GLY A 122 11.56 -3.84 -8.07
N PHE A 123 11.29 -4.32 -6.86
CA PHE A 123 9.98 -4.86 -6.52
C PHE A 123 9.09 -3.73 -5.98
N SER A 124 8.37 -3.05 -6.88
CA SER A 124 7.40 -2.03 -6.49
C SER A 124 6.19 -2.66 -5.81
N ILE A 125 5.85 -2.15 -4.63
CA ILE A 125 4.63 -2.46 -3.91
C ILE A 125 4.00 -1.15 -3.43
N LYS A 126 2.67 -1.10 -3.39
CA LYS A 126 2.00 -0.05 -2.62
C LYS A 126 2.09 -0.43 -1.15
N ASN A 127 2.63 0.45 -0.32
CA ASN A 127 2.61 0.27 1.13
C ASN A 127 1.16 0.08 1.58
N HIS A 128 0.95 -0.90 2.44
CA HIS A 128 -0.39 -1.25 2.85
C HIS A 128 -0.99 -0.14 3.70
N GLN A 129 -2.25 0.18 3.47
CA GLN A 129 -3.03 1.15 4.26
C GLN A 129 -3.24 0.75 5.73
N SER A 130 -2.74 -0.43 6.14
CA SER A 130 -2.86 -0.97 7.49
C SER A 130 -2.13 -0.18 8.55
N PHE A 131 -1.44 0.87 8.14
CA PHE A 131 -0.64 1.70 9.02
C PHE A 131 -1.02 3.17 8.94
N PHE A 132 -2.21 3.47 8.39
CA PHE A 132 -2.85 4.72 8.73
C PHE A 132 -2.82 4.84 10.24
N HIS A 133 -2.48 6.04 10.70
CA HIS A 133 -2.88 6.51 12.01
C HIS A 133 -4.22 5.84 12.31
N ILE A 134 -4.22 4.90 13.25
CA ILE A 134 -5.45 4.68 13.97
C ILE A 134 -5.70 6.06 14.51
N GLU A 135 -6.60 6.80 13.86
CA GLU A 135 -7.22 7.93 14.49
C GLU A 135 -7.94 7.29 15.67
N ASP A 136 -7.22 7.06 16.77
CA ASP A 136 -7.68 6.44 18.02
C ASP A 136 -8.82 7.28 18.65
N LEU A 137 -9.28 8.32 17.95
CA LEU A 137 -10.21 9.34 18.37
C LEU A 137 -11.30 9.68 17.33
N LYS A 138 -11.24 9.21 16.06
CA LYS A 138 -12.35 9.43 15.11
C LYS A 138 -13.10 8.13 14.88
N LYS A 139 -14.38 8.13 15.25
CA LYS A 139 -15.28 7.02 14.97
C LYS A 139 -15.33 6.78 13.46
N VAL A 140 -14.85 5.63 13.00
CA VAL A 140 -15.12 5.15 11.64
C VAL A 140 -16.59 4.78 11.57
N LEU A 141 -17.31 5.35 10.61
CA LEU A 141 -18.73 5.11 10.46
C LEU A 141 -18.98 3.76 9.79
N THR A 142 -20.00 3.05 10.26
CA THR A 142 -20.55 1.90 9.52
C THR A 142 -21.19 2.38 8.21
N LYS A 143 -21.30 1.53 7.19
CA LYS A 143 -22.00 1.86 5.92
C LYS A 143 -23.44 2.29 6.18
N LYS A 144 -24.09 1.71 7.19
CA LYS A 144 -25.42 2.13 7.64
C LYS A 144 -25.42 3.58 8.13
N GLU A 145 -24.44 3.96 8.93
CA GLU A 145 -24.30 5.33 9.44
C GLU A 145 -23.90 6.33 8.33
N GLU A 146 -22.98 5.95 7.45
CA GLU A 146 -22.62 6.75 6.27
C GLU A 146 -23.84 7.02 5.40
N THR A 147 -24.66 5.99 5.16
CA THR A 147 -25.91 6.11 4.39
C THR A 147 -26.90 7.03 5.09
N LYS A 148 -27.04 6.92 6.42
CA LYS A 148 -27.91 7.79 7.22
C LYS A 148 -27.44 9.24 7.18
N ASN A 149 -26.14 9.48 7.36
CA ASN A 149 -25.55 10.82 7.32
C ASN A 149 -25.64 11.43 5.92
N LYS A 150 -25.42 10.64 4.86
CA LYS A 150 -25.61 11.09 3.48
C LYS A 150 -27.07 11.50 3.23
N ARG A 151 -28.04 10.67 3.63
CA ARG A 151 -29.47 11.00 3.51
C ARG A 151 -29.83 12.27 4.28
N TYR A 152 -29.29 12.43 5.49
CA TYR A 152 -29.50 13.64 6.29
C TYR A 152 -28.91 14.88 5.59
N ASN A 153 -27.65 14.82 5.14
CA ASN A 153 -27.01 15.92 4.44
C ASN A 153 -27.71 16.25 3.11
N ASP A 154 -28.16 15.25 2.36
CA ASP A 154 -28.95 15.43 1.13
C ASP A 154 -30.29 16.12 1.44
N SER A 155 -30.92 15.82 2.59
CA SER A 155 -32.15 16.49 3.02
C SER A 155 -31.91 17.95 3.42
N ILE A 156 -30.81 18.25 4.11
CA ILE A 156 -30.39 19.63 4.45
C ILE A 156 -30.06 20.42 3.17
N ALA A 157 -29.33 19.82 2.23
CA ALA A 157 -28.97 20.46 0.96
C ALA A 157 -30.17 20.76 0.07
N LYS A 158 -31.24 19.95 0.17
CA LYS A 158 -32.52 20.21 -0.52
C LYS A 158 -33.27 21.39 0.13
N LEU A 159 -33.33 21.43 1.46
CA LEU A 159 -33.93 22.55 2.20
C LEU A 159 -33.20 23.88 1.94
N SER A 160 -31.87 23.86 1.77
CA SER A 160 -31.09 25.07 1.44
C SER A 160 -31.19 25.51 -0.03
N LYS A 161 -31.76 24.66 -0.91
CA LYS A 161 -31.89 24.93 -2.35
C LYS A 161 -33.28 25.44 -2.75
N GLU A 162 -34.26 25.43 -1.83
CA GLU A 162 -35.60 25.99 -2.08
C GLU A 162 -35.59 27.53 -2.28
N ASP A 163 -34.45 28.22 -2.01
CA ASP A 163 -34.28 29.66 -2.22
C ASP A 163 -33.49 30.06 -3.49
N SER A 164 -33.07 29.12 -4.35
CA SER A 164 -32.31 29.47 -5.57
C SER A 164 -32.89 28.83 -6.83
N ASP A 165 -33.72 29.60 -7.55
CA ASP A 165 -34.08 29.35 -8.94
C ASP A 165 -32.83 29.42 -9.83
N SER A 166 -32.20 28.28 -10.17
CA SER A 166 -31.41 28.19 -11.41
C SER A 166 -31.22 26.77 -11.95
N PHE A 167 -31.70 26.60 -13.18
CA PHE A 167 -31.11 25.90 -14.34
C PHE A 167 -30.32 24.59 -14.15
N LEU A 168 -30.89 23.50 -14.73
CA LEU A 168 -30.22 22.28 -15.20
C LEU A 168 -29.30 21.56 -14.18
N MET A 169 -29.90 21.02 -13.11
CA MET A 169 -29.21 20.03 -12.26
C MET A 169 -29.19 18.66 -12.94
N PHE A 170 -28.19 18.39 -13.78
CA PHE A 170 -27.78 17.01 -13.96
C PHE A 170 -27.35 16.48 -12.59
N PRO A 171 -27.90 15.36 -12.10
CA PRO A 171 -27.40 14.78 -10.87
C PRO A 171 -25.90 14.55 -11.05
N PRO A 172 -25.05 14.89 -10.06
CA PRO A 172 -23.62 14.60 -10.16
C PRO A 172 -23.47 13.13 -10.52
N PRO A 173 -22.57 12.79 -11.46
CA PRO A 173 -22.38 11.40 -11.87
C PRO A 173 -22.17 10.55 -10.61
N PRO A 174 -22.76 9.34 -10.56
CA PRO A 174 -22.59 8.48 -9.41
C PRO A 174 -21.09 8.32 -9.14
N PRO A 175 -20.66 8.41 -7.87
CA PRO A 175 -19.25 8.24 -7.55
C PRO A 175 -18.76 6.91 -8.13
N PRO A 176 -17.51 6.86 -8.63
CA PRO A 176 -16.96 5.63 -9.16
C PRO A 176 -17.06 4.53 -8.10
N PRO A 177 -17.34 3.27 -8.50
CA PRO A 177 -17.37 2.16 -7.56
C PRO A 177 -16.03 2.09 -6.84
N VAL A 178 -16.07 2.14 -5.51
CA VAL A 178 -14.89 1.93 -4.67
C VAL A 178 -14.47 0.49 -4.84
N ASP A 179 -13.17 0.27 -5.10
CA ASP A 179 -12.58 -1.07 -5.17
C ASP A 179 -12.92 -1.82 -3.87
N GLU A 180 -13.60 -2.97 -3.97
CA GLU A 180 -14.02 -3.75 -2.81
C GLU A 180 -12.84 -4.14 -1.90
N MET A 181 -11.64 -4.30 -2.47
CA MET A 181 -10.43 -4.60 -1.69
C MET A 181 -9.85 -3.38 -0.99
N PHE A 182 -10.02 -2.21 -1.57
CA PHE A 182 -9.70 -0.95 -0.89
C PHE A 182 -10.59 -0.78 0.33
N GLU A 183 -11.91 -0.98 0.16
CA GLU A 183 -12.89 -0.83 1.23
C GLU A 183 -12.69 -1.88 2.34
N LEU A 184 -12.46 -3.14 1.95
CA LEU A 184 -12.13 -4.21 2.89
C LEU A 184 -10.85 -3.89 3.66
N GLY A 185 -9.80 -3.46 2.97
CA GLY A 185 -8.56 -3.03 3.60
C GLY A 185 -8.82 -1.94 4.63
N TYR A 186 -9.44 -0.83 4.23
CA TYR A 186 -9.68 0.31 5.11
C TYR A 186 -10.44 -0.07 6.40
N ARG A 187 -11.51 -0.87 6.30
CA ARG A 187 -12.36 -1.23 7.44
C ARG A 187 -11.75 -2.30 8.36
N ILE A 188 -10.91 -3.19 7.82
CA ILE A 188 -10.29 -4.27 8.60
C ILE A 188 -9.25 -3.77 9.60
N TYR A 189 -8.63 -2.61 9.36
CA TYR A 189 -7.58 -2.07 10.24
C TYR A 189 -8.09 -1.17 11.36
N THR A 190 -9.41 -1.12 11.56
CA THR A 190 -10.00 -0.36 12.66
C THR A 190 -9.94 -1.13 13.97
N ASN A 191 -10.10 -0.43 15.09
CA ASN A 191 -10.25 -1.05 16.40
C ASN A 191 -11.73 -1.30 16.78
N GLN A 192 -12.64 -1.30 15.80
CA GLN A 192 -14.09 -1.39 16.02
C GLN A 192 -14.66 -2.69 15.44
N GLN A 193 -15.09 -3.61 16.32
CA GLN A 193 -15.63 -4.91 15.92
C GLN A 193 -16.83 -4.77 14.96
N GLU A 194 -17.74 -3.84 15.24
CA GLU A 194 -18.95 -3.62 14.44
C GLU A 194 -18.65 -3.22 12.98
N VAL A 195 -17.61 -2.42 12.76
CA VAL A 195 -17.16 -2.01 11.41
C VAL A 195 -16.53 -3.19 10.67
N ILE A 196 -15.76 -4.02 11.40
CA ILE A 196 -15.13 -5.22 10.87
C ILE A 196 -16.18 -6.27 10.50
N ASP A 197 -17.16 -6.52 11.37
CA ASP A 197 -18.25 -7.48 11.13
C ASP A 197 -19.06 -7.08 9.90
N GLU A 198 -19.39 -5.80 9.74
CA GLU A 198 -20.13 -5.30 8.58
C GLU A 198 -19.38 -5.52 7.26
N VAL A 199 -18.05 -5.36 7.23
CA VAL A 199 -17.27 -5.55 5.99
C VAL A 199 -17.00 -7.02 5.69
N LEU A 200 -17.01 -7.88 6.71
CA LEU A 200 -16.85 -9.32 6.60
C LEU A 200 -18.17 -10.06 6.34
N GLU A 201 -19.32 -9.41 6.49
CA GLU A 201 -20.63 -10.01 6.30
C GLU A 201 -20.74 -10.66 4.91
N GLY A 202 -21.06 -11.96 4.89
CA GLY A 202 -21.20 -12.74 3.66
C GLY A 202 -19.89 -13.07 2.93
N LYS A 203 -18.72 -12.71 3.49
CA LYS A 203 -17.41 -13.04 2.90
C LYS A 203 -16.74 -14.19 3.64
N THR A 204 -15.98 -14.98 2.90
CA THR A 204 -15.22 -16.11 3.41
C THR A 204 -13.72 -15.83 3.31
N TYR A 205 -12.94 -16.23 4.32
CA TYR A 205 -11.50 -15.96 4.34
C TYR A 205 -10.69 -17.05 5.02
N ASN A 206 -9.41 -17.11 4.62
CA ASN A 206 -8.40 -17.91 5.30
C ASN A 206 -7.52 -17.02 6.18
N LYS A 207 -6.95 -17.58 7.25
CA LYS A 207 -5.94 -16.92 8.06
C LYS A 207 -4.64 -17.71 8.01
N PHE A 208 -3.56 -17.00 7.77
CA PHE A 208 -2.23 -17.57 7.71
C PHE A 208 -1.25 -16.82 8.59
N VAL A 209 -0.23 -17.55 9.05
CA VAL A 209 0.96 -16.98 9.66
C VAL A 209 2.15 -17.29 8.75
N LEU A 210 2.74 -16.27 8.15
CA LEU A 210 3.97 -16.42 7.37
C LEU A 210 5.17 -16.57 8.32
N SER A 211 5.92 -17.65 8.14
CA SER A 211 7.09 -18.00 8.94
C SER A 211 8.27 -18.38 8.05
N ASN A 212 9.46 -18.56 8.62
CA ASN A 212 10.62 -19.02 7.85
C ASN A 212 10.44 -20.41 7.23
N SER A 213 9.57 -21.26 7.79
CA SER A 213 9.24 -22.58 7.25
C SER A 213 8.17 -22.54 6.14
N GLY A 214 7.49 -21.41 5.96
CA GLY A 214 6.40 -21.24 5.01
C GLY A 214 5.12 -20.66 5.62
N LEU A 215 4.00 -20.86 4.93
CA LEU A 215 2.70 -20.34 5.30
C LEU A 215 1.98 -21.35 6.21
N LYS A 216 1.81 -21.01 7.48
CA LYS A 216 1.12 -21.84 8.48
C LYS A 216 -0.39 -21.69 8.31
N TYR A 217 -1.10 -22.82 8.21
CA TYR A 217 -2.56 -22.91 8.13
C TYR A 217 -3.06 -24.00 9.07
N GLY A 218 -3.56 -23.63 10.25
CA GLY A 218 -3.85 -24.58 11.32
C GLY A 218 -2.61 -25.36 11.73
N LYS A 219 -2.63 -26.70 11.58
CA LYS A 219 -1.48 -27.58 11.86
C LYS A 219 -0.56 -27.79 10.65
N ASN A 220 -0.95 -27.32 9.47
CA ASN A 220 -0.22 -27.53 8.22
C ASN A 220 0.74 -26.38 7.94
N ILE A 221 1.83 -26.68 7.23
CA ILE A 221 2.80 -25.69 6.76
C ILE A 221 2.96 -25.87 5.25
N ILE A 222 2.62 -24.83 4.50
CA ILE A 222 2.77 -24.79 3.05
C ILE A 222 4.12 -24.16 2.75
N LYS A 223 5.02 -24.90 2.12
CA LYS A 223 6.33 -24.38 1.74
C LYS A 223 6.17 -23.36 0.60
N ILE A 224 6.92 -22.26 0.64
CA ILE A 224 6.91 -21.22 -0.40
C ILE A 224 7.49 -21.74 -1.74
N THR A 225 7.98 -22.98 -1.79
CA THR A 225 8.40 -23.66 -3.02
C THR A 225 7.32 -24.56 -3.62
N ASP A 226 6.25 -24.85 -2.88
CA ASP A 226 5.16 -25.73 -3.33
C ASP A 226 4.02 -24.90 -3.95
N ASN A 227 4.18 -24.62 -5.25
CA ASN A 227 3.24 -23.77 -5.97
C ASN A 227 1.82 -24.38 -6.03
N ALA A 228 1.70 -25.70 -6.18
CA ALA A 228 0.41 -26.36 -6.34
C ALA A 228 -0.42 -26.23 -5.07
N GLN A 229 0.16 -26.59 -3.93
CA GLN A 229 -0.51 -26.48 -2.64
C GLN A 229 -0.79 -25.02 -2.28
N PHE A 230 0.12 -24.09 -2.61
CA PHE A 230 -0.09 -22.66 -2.40
C PHE A 230 -1.30 -22.14 -3.18
N ILE A 231 -1.41 -22.46 -4.48
CA ILE A 231 -2.50 -22.02 -5.37
C ILE A 231 -3.83 -22.56 -4.87
N GLU A 232 -3.88 -23.86 -4.55
CA GLU A 232 -5.11 -24.52 -4.08
C GLU A 232 -5.64 -23.82 -2.83
N ILE A 233 -4.78 -23.64 -1.83
CA ILE A 233 -5.20 -23.13 -0.53
C ILE A 233 -5.56 -21.64 -0.60
N ILE A 234 -4.78 -20.81 -1.29
CA ILE A 234 -5.02 -19.36 -1.34
C ILE A 234 -6.31 -19.00 -2.09
N ASN A 235 -6.69 -19.79 -3.10
CA ASN A 235 -7.87 -19.49 -3.93
C ASN A 235 -9.19 -20.05 -3.37
N THR A 236 -9.17 -20.82 -2.28
CA THR A 236 -10.38 -21.49 -1.73
C THR A 236 -11.43 -20.54 -1.15
N LYS A 237 -11.05 -19.32 -0.80
CA LYS A 237 -11.89 -18.33 -0.11
C LYS A 237 -11.91 -17.01 -0.89
N ASP A 238 -12.72 -16.06 -0.46
CA ASP A 238 -12.82 -14.77 -1.15
C ASP A 238 -11.53 -13.97 -1.04
N PHE A 239 -10.83 -14.09 0.09
CA PHE A 239 -9.51 -13.49 0.31
C PHE A 239 -8.77 -14.20 1.47
N ALA A 240 -7.53 -13.78 1.73
CA ALA A 240 -6.71 -14.31 2.82
C ALA A 240 -6.16 -13.20 3.73
N PHE A 241 -6.12 -13.46 5.04
CA PHE A 241 -5.33 -12.69 5.99
C PHE A 241 -3.97 -13.32 6.20
N ILE A 242 -2.91 -12.52 6.11
CA ILE A 242 -1.54 -12.97 6.33
C ILE A 242 -0.92 -12.13 7.44
N SER A 243 -0.68 -12.79 8.58
CA SER A 243 0.08 -12.25 9.69
C SER A 243 1.51 -12.80 9.68
N PHE A 244 2.39 -12.23 10.50
CA PHE A 244 3.83 -12.50 10.42
C PHE A 244 4.37 -13.10 11.73
N ASP A 245 5.13 -14.18 11.60
CA ASP A 245 5.87 -14.78 12.71
C ASP A 245 6.99 -13.82 13.17
N PRO A 246 7.18 -13.56 14.47
CA PRO A 246 8.24 -12.67 14.97
C PRO A 246 9.66 -13.07 14.54
N ALA A 247 9.89 -14.36 14.25
CA ALA A 247 11.18 -14.85 13.78
C ALA A 247 11.36 -14.77 12.26
N LEU A 248 10.32 -14.37 11.50
CA LEU A 248 10.37 -14.27 10.04
C LEU A 248 11.52 -13.35 9.62
N THR A 249 12.32 -13.80 8.65
CA THR A 249 13.38 -13.00 8.03
C THR A 249 12.86 -12.24 6.82
N TYR A 250 13.48 -11.10 6.50
CA TYR A 250 13.17 -10.31 5.32
C TYR A 250 13.26 -11.15 4.04
N THR A 251 14.27 -11.99 3.92
CA THR A 251 14.43 -12.87 2.75
C THR A 251 13.23 -13.79 2.53
N ASN A 252 12.68 -14.39 3.58
CA ASN A 252 11.54 -15.31 3.43
C ASN A 252 10.22 -14.56 3.20
N TYR A 253 10.06 -13.37 3.78
CA TYR A 253 8.99 -12.45 3.38
C TYR A 253 9.09 -12.07 1.89
N PHE A 254 10.29 -11.71 1.43
CA PHE A 254 10.51 -11.27 0.06
C PHE A 254 10.26 -12.40 -0.96
N LYS A 255 10.65 -13.63 -0.62
CA LYS A 255 10.30 -14.84 -1.40
C LYS A 255 8.79 -15.02 -1.51
N PHE A 256 8.06 -14.84 -0.41
CA PHE A 256 6.60 -14.96 -0.41
C PHE A 256 5.92 -13.94 -1.34
N ILE A 257 6.23 -12.65 -1.21
CA ILE A 257 5.61 -11.61 -2.05
C ILE A 257 6.01 -11.77 -3.53
N THR A 258 7.23 -12.25 -3.78
CA THR A 258 7.72 -12.55 -5.13
C THR A 258 6.96 -13.71 -5.75
N LEU A 259 6.79 -14.81 -5.02
CA LEU A 259 5.99 -15.94 -5.46
C LEU A 259 4.57 -15.50 -5.79
N HIS A 260 3.90 -14.84 -4.86
CA HIS A 260 2.52 -14.37 -5.05
C HIS A 260 2.39 -13.54 -6.33
N ARG A 261 3.24 -12.52 -6.50
CA ARG A 261 3.22 -11.67 -7.71
C ARG A 261 3.45 -12.46 -8.99
N GLN A 262 4.35 -13.44 -8.99
CA GLN A 262 4.59 -14.30 -10.15
C GLN A 262 3.37 -15.15 -10.50
N LEU A 263 2.71 -15.75 -9.50
CA LEU A 263 1.53 -16.59 -9.71
C LEU A 263 0.31 -15.76 -10.13
N SER A 264 0.11 -14.56 -9.54
CA SER A 264 -0.95 -13.64 -9.95
C SER A 264 -0.77 -13.15 -11.39
N LYS A 265 0.46 -12.82 -11.81
CA LYS A 265 0.76 -12.46 -13.21
C LYS A 265 0.43 -13.57 -14.21
N LYS A 266 0.47 -14.84 -13.77
CA LYS A 266 0.08 -16.01 -14.57
C LYS A 266 -1.42 -16.33 -14.50
N GLY A 267 -2.19 -15.58 -13.70
CA GLY A 267 -3.62 -15.84 -13.46
C GLY A 267 -3.88 -17.08 -12.59
N TRP A 268 -2.87 -17.64 -11.94
CA TRP A 268 -3.02 -18.84 -11.11
C TRP A 268 -3.48 -18.51 -9.70
N VAL A 269 -3.08 -17.35 -9.18
CA VAL A 269 -3.62 -16.80 -7.92
C VAL A 269 -4.56 -15.67 -8.29
N THR A 270 -5.85 -15.87 -8.04
CA THR A 270 -6.92 -14.95 -8.42
C THR A 270 -7.54 -14.25 -7.23
N LYS A 271 -7.32 -14.76 -6.02
CA LYS A 271 -7.84 -14.20 -4.78
C LYS A 271 -6.82 -13.28 -4.10
N PRO A 272 -7.25 -12.09 -3.63
CA PRO A 272 -6.38 -11.15 -2.96
C PRO A 272 -6.04 -11.60 -1.54
N TYR A 273 -4.98 -11.02 -0.98
CA TYR A 273 -4.67 -11.15 0.43
C TYR A 273 -4.47 -9.77 1.08
N LEU A 274 -4.71 -9.72 2.39
CA LEU A 274 -4.50 -8.57 3.25
C LEU A 274 -3.41 -8.89 4.29
N GLU A 275 -2.44 -7.99 4.43
CA GLU A 275 -1.38 -8.10 5.42
C GLU A 275 -1.87 -7.56 6.77
N LEU A 276 -1.84 -8.42 7.79
CA LEU A 276 -2.05 -8.01 9.17
C LEU A 276 -0.69 -7.80 9.82
N SER A 277 -0.23 -6.55 9.82
CA SER A 277 1.03 -6.18 10.46
C SER A 277 1.04 -6.53 11.94
N ASN A 278 2.23 -6.65 12.52
CA ASN A 278 2.36 -6.93 13.96
C ASN A 278 1.71 -5.84 14.80
N GLU A 279 1.71 -4.59 14.33
CA GLU A 279 1.08 -3.47 15.02
C GLU A 279 -0.45 -3.61 15.00
N ILE A 280 -1.05 -3.86 13.84
CA ILE A 280 -2.49 -4.14 13.74
C ILE A 280 -2.91 -5.32 14.60
N ILE A 281 -2.13 -6.40 14.62
CA ILE A 281 -2.41 -7.56 15.49
C ILE A 281 -2.41 -7.15 16.97
N LYS A 282 -1.51 -6.26 17.42
CA LYS A 282 -1.52 -5.75 18.80
C LYS A 282 -2.76 -4.90 19.09
N ILE A 283 -3.12 -4.00 18.18
CA ILE A 283 -4.31 -3.16 18.30
C ILE A 283 -5.57 -4.01 18.40
N HIS A 284 -5.74 -4.96 17.48
CA HIS A 284 -6.87 -5.88 17.46
C HIS A 284 -6.96 -6.68 18.75
N LYS A 285 -5.83 -7.16 19.29
CA LYS A 285 -5.80 -7.82 20.61
C LYS A 285 -6.23 -6.88 21.73
N LYS A 286 -5.73 -5.64 21.77
CA LYS A 286 -6.08 -4.64 22.80
C LYS A 286 -7.57 -4.29 22.76
N ALA A 287 -8.15 -4.23 21.56
CA ALA A 287 -9.56 -3.93 21.33
C ALA A 287 -10.49 -5.17 21.34
N ASN A 288 -9.96 -6.36 21.62
CA ASN A 288 -10.70 -7.63 21.59
C ASN A 288 -11.38 -7.94 20.24
N ILE A 289 -10.76 -7.54 19.13
CA ILE A 289 -11.23 -7.84 17.78
C ILE A 289 -11.13 -9.34 17.51
N LYS A 290 -12.20 -9.90 16.97
CA LYS A 290 -12.33 -11.29 16.56
C LYS A 290 -12.52 -11.37 15.05
N PHE A 291 -11.79 -12.31 14.47
CA PHE A 291 -11.96 -12.84 13.12
C PHE A 291 -12.26 -14.32 13.25
#